data_AF-A0A2D7JD85-F1
#
_entry.id   AF-A0A2D7JD85-F1
#
_cell.length_a   1.000
_cell.length_b   1.000
_cell.length_c   1.000
_cell.angle_alpha   90.00
_cell.angle_beta   90.00
_cell.angle_gamma   90.00
#
_symmetry.space_group_name_H-M   'P 1'
#
loop_
_entity.id
_entity.type
_entity.pdbx_description
1 polymer ?
#
loop_
_entity_poly.entity_id
_entity_poly.type
_entity_poly.pdbx_seq_one_letter_code
_entity_poly.pdbx_strand_id
1 'polypeptide(L)'
;MALIHGLHSRNIKGDLLGGLTAAVVALPLALAFGNAALGPGGAIYGLYGAIVTGFLAALLGGTPAQVSGPTGPMSVTVAGIVASMAALGVNQDLGAGEILPTVMAAVVIGGIFEALLGVLRLGRYITLVPYSVVSGFMSGIGFIILVLQLGPFIGVSTTGGVVGSLQTLINNPGLNPAALAVGVMTLAVVFLTPLRIRQWIPTPLLALLIVTPLSVVLFNDDRLQALGLEPINR
;
A
#
# COMPACT_ATOMS: atom_id res chain seq x y z
N MET A 1 19.61 29.13 11.49
CA MET A 1 18.52 28.14 11.58
C MET A 1 18.88 27.01 10.64
N ALA A 2 18.91 25.76 11.11
CA ALA A 2 19.14 24.63 10.22
C ALA A 2 17.98 24.56 9.21
N LEU A 3 18.30 24.49 7.92
CA LEU A 3 17.31 24.37 6.83
C LEU A 3 16.52 23.06 6.89
N ILE A 4 17.11 22.02 7.51
CA ILE A 4 16.55 20.67 7.60
C ILE A 4 16.67 20.21 9.06
N HIS A 5 15.57 19.75 9.65
CA HIS A 5 15.54 19.32 11.05
C HIS A 5 16.25 17.97 11.21
N GLY A 6 17.25 17.89 12.10
CA GLY A 6 17.92 16.62 12.42
C GLY A 6 19.01 16.14 11.46
N LEU A 7 19.28 16.85 10.34
CA LEU A 7 20.37 16.48 9.43
C LEU A 7 21.74 16.89 10.01
N HIS A 8 22.60 15.92 10.32
CA HIS A 8 23.97 16.17 10.77
C HIS A 8 24.93 15.00 10.45
N SER A 9 26.24 15.25 10.42
CA SER A 9 27.23 14.22 10.07
C SER A 9 27.59 13.24 11.20
N ARG A 10 27.01 13.39 12.40
CA ARG A 10 27.36 12.57 13.59
C ARG A 10 26.86 11.13 13.53
N ASN A 11 25.76 10.87 12.81
CA ASN A 11 25.08 9.57 12.79
C ASN A 11 25.05 8.89 11.41
N ILE A 12 25.91 9.29 10.46
CA ILE A 12 25.86 8.81 9.06
C ILE A 12 25.74 7.28 8.94
N LYS A 13 26.52 6.52 9.74
CA LYS A 13 26.44 5.05 9.74
C LYS A 13 25.09 4.53 10.22
N GLY A 14 24.55 5.12 11.29
CA GLY A 14 23.25 4.74 11.84
C GLY A 14 22.10 5.13 10.91
N ASP A 15 22.15 6.34 10.36
CA ASP A 15 21.13 6.86 9.44
C ASP A 15 21.10 6.05 8.14
N LEU A 16 22.27 5.65 7.62
CA LEU A 16 22.36 4.81 6.42
C LEU A 16 21.79 3.40 6.65
N LEU A 17 22.18 2.74 7.74
CA LEU A 17 21.68 1.40 8.07
C LEU A 17 20.18 1.42 8.41
N GLY A 18 19.74 2.44 9.15
CA GLY A 18 18.33 2.66 9.48
C GLY A 18 17.48 2.93 8.24
N GLY A 19 17.94 3.81 7.35
CA GLY A 19 17.28 4.12 6.08
C GLY A 19 17.19 2.90 5.16
N LEU A 20 18.27 2.10 5.06
CA LEU A 20 18.26 0.86 4.29
C LEU A 20 17.24 -0.14 4.86
N THR A 21 17.23 -0.32 6.18
CA THR A 21 16.29 -1.22 6.86
C THR A 21 14.84 -0.76 6.65
N ALA A 22 14.59 0.54 6.78
CA ALA A 22 13.29 1.14 6.52
C ALA A 22 12.83 0.93 5.06
N ALA A 23 13.73 1.11 4.08
CA ALA A 23 13.41 0.88 2.67
C ALA A 23 13.05 -0.59 2.39
N VAL A 24 13.80 -1.53 2.96
CA VAL A 24 13.55 -2.98 2.86
C VAL A 24 12.18 -3.36 3.43
N VAL A 25 11.77 -2.74 4.54
CA VAL A 25 10.43 -2.95 5.15
C VAL A 25 9.34 -2.26 4.32
N ALA A 26 9.59 -1.05 3.84
CA ALA A 26 8.61 -0.23 3.14
C ALA A 26 8.25 -0.76 1.74
N LEU A 27 9.20 -1.39 1.04
CA LEU A 27 9.01 -1.88 -0.33
C LEU A 27 7.77 -2.79 -0.50
N PRO A 28 7.63 -3.93 0.22
CA PRO A 28 6.46 -4.79 0.06
C PRO A 28 5.15 -4.10 0.49
N LEU A 29 5.21 -3.24 1.51
CA LEU A 29 4.06 -2.48 1.98
C LEU A 29 3.59 -1.47 0.92
N ALA A 30 4.51 -0.75 0.29
CA ALA A 30 4.21 0.25 -0.74
C ALA A 30 3.55 -0.38 -1.97
N LEU A 31 4.06 -1.53 -2.42
CA LEU A 31 3.46 -2.27 -3.54
C LEU A 31 2.05 -2.75 -3.20
N ALA A 32 1.86 -3.35 -2.02
CA ALA A 32 0.56 -3.84 -1.58
C ALA A 32 -0.45 -2.70 -1.42
N PHE A 33 -0.06 -1.60 -0.79
CA PHE A 33 -0.91 -0.43 -0.55
C PHE A 33 -1.24 0.34 -1.83
N GLY A 34 -0.32 0.45 -2.78
CA GLY A 34 -0.60 1.02 -4.10
C GLY A 34 -1.62 0.20 -4.89
N ASN A 35 -1.42 -1.13 -4.94
CA ASN A 35 -2.34 -2.03 -5.63
C ASN A 35 -3.71 -2.10 -4.95
N ALA A 36 -3.77 -2.08 -3.62
CA ALA A 36 -5.04 -2.02 -2.88
C ALA A 36 -5.80 -0.70 -3.10
N ALA A 37 -5.08 0.40 -3.34
CA ALA A 37 -5.67 1.72 -3.55
C ALA A 37 -6.21 1.92 -4.98
N LEU A 38 -5.46 1.50 -5.99
CA LEU A 38 -5.72 1.80 -7.40
C LEU A 38 -6.17 0.57 -8.22
N GLY A 39 -6.10 -0.63 -7.66
CA GLY A 39 -6.35 -1.87 -8.39
C GLY A 39 -5.16 -2.34 -9.22
N PRO A 40 -5.39 -3.23 -10.21
CA PRO A 40 -4.35 -3.78 -11.08
C PRO A 40 -3.48 -2.68 -11.73
N GLY A 41 -2.16 -2.82 -11.66
CA GLY A 41 -1.21 -1.78 -12.12
C GLY A 41 -0.92 -0.68 -11.10
N GLY A 42 -1.64 -0.65 -9.97
CA GLY A 42 -1.49 0.32 -8.88
C GLY A 42 -0.18 0.23 -8.09
N ALA A 43 0.48 -0.94 -8.11
CA ALA A 43 1.64 -1.23 -7.25
C ALA A 43 2.79 -0.23 -7.43
N ILE A 44 3.09 0.14 -8.68
CA ILE A 44 4.18 1.08 -8.98
C ILE A 44 3.91 2.49 -8.44
N TYR A 45 2.66 2.93 -8.46
CA TYR A 45 2.27 4.23 -7.93
C TYR A 45 2.37 4.27 -6.40
N GLY A 46 2.14 3.15 -5.73
CA GLY A 46 2.44 3.02 -4.30
C GLY A 46 3.93 3.18 -4.01
N LEU A 47 4.80 2.60 -4.85
CA LEU A 47 6.26 2.76 -4.73
C LEU A 47 6.70 4.21 -4.97
N TYR A 48 6.18 4.87 -6.02
CA TYR A 48 6.44 6.29 -6.25
C TYR A 48 5.93 7.16 -5.11
N GLY A 49 4.74 6.85 -4.58
CA GLY A 49 4.21 7.48 -3.39
C GLY A 49 5.17 7.36 -2.20
N ALA A 50 5.69 6.16 -1.92
CA ALA A 50 6.64 5.94 -0.84
C ALA A 50 7.94 6.74 -1.00
N ILE A 51 8.51 6.78 -2.21
CA ILE A 51 9.74 7.51 -2.50
C ILE A 51 9.53 9.02 -2.33
N VAL A 52 8.50 9.58 -2.97
CA VAL A 52 8.27 11.03 -2.99
C VAL A 52 7.83 11.53 -1.61
N THR A 53 6.86 10.86 -0.98
CA THR A 53 6.38 11.26 0.36
C THR A 53 7.44 11.05 1.42
N GLY A 54 8.19 9.95 1.36
CA GLY A 54 9.31 9.69 2.28
C GLY A 54 10.40 10.75 2.16
N PHE A 55 10.80 11.11 0.95
CA PHE A 55 11.81 12.14 0.71
C PHE A 55 11.35 13.53 1.18
N LEU A 56 10.15 13.97 0.76
CA LEU A 56 9.64 15.30 1.11
C LEU A 56 9.36 15.43 2.60
N ALA A 57 8.78 14.40 3.24
CA ALA A 57 8.52 14.43 4.67
C ALA A 57 9.80 14.35 5.51
N ALA A 58 10.83 13.63 5.06
CA ALA A 58 12.12 13.61 5.75
C ALA A 58 12.85 14.97 5.66
N LEU A 59 12.71 15.68 4.53
CA LEU A 59 13.35 16.98 4.32
C LEU A 59 12.63 18.14 5.02
N LEU A 60 11.30 18.16 4.92
CA LEU A 60 10.45 19.27 5.37
C LEU A 60 9.76 19.00 6.72
N GLY A 61 9.85 17.78 7.24
CA GLY A 61 9.20 17.35 8.47
C GLY A 61 9.90 17.83 9.74
N GLY A 62 9.23 17.60 10.88
CA GLY A 62 9.72 17.98 12.21
C GLY A 62 10.31 16.84 13.04
N THR A 63 10.29 15.60 12.54
CA THR A 63 10.62 14.39 13.32
C THR A 63 11.77 13.61 12.67
N PRO A 64 13.01 13.72 13.19
CA PRO A 64 14.21 13.19 12.50
C PRO A 64 14.22 11.69 12.17
N ALA A 65 13.57 10.86 12.99
CA ALA A 65 13.54 9.41 12.80
C ALA A 65 12.25 8.89 12.13
N GLN A 66 11.36 9.78 11.70
CA GLN A 66 10.08 9.39 11.13
C GLN A 66 10.23 8.95 9.67
N VAL A 67 9.69 7.77 9.35
CA VAL A 67 9.59 7.25 7.98
C VAL A 67 8.17 7.47 7.50
N SER A 68 8.02 8.19 6.39
CA SER A 68 6.72 8.48 5.78
C SER A 68 6.57 7.69 4.47
N GLY A 69 5.35 7.26 4.19
CA GLY A 69 5.01 6.47 3.01
C GLY A 69 3.51 6.19 2.96
N PRO A 70 3.03 5.48 1.93
CA PRO A 70 1.64 5.05 1.85
C PRO A 70 1.32 4.14 3.04
N THR A 71 0.13 4.35 3.62
CA THR A 71 -0.38 3.58 4.75
C THR A 71 -1.74 2.99 4.43
N GLY A 72 -2.16 1.96 5.17
CA GLY A 72 -3.50 1.36 5.03
C GLY A 72 -4.65 2.39 5.01
N PRO A 73 -4.72 3.34 5.96
CA PRO A 73 -5.71 4.41 5.92
C PRO A 73 -5.70 5.21 4.62
N MET A 74 -4.52 5.66 4.17
CA MET A 74 -4.38 6.41 2.92
C MET A 74 -4.84 5.58 1.71
N SER A 75 -4.46 4.30 1.64
CA SER A 75 -4.88 3.40 0.57
C SER A 75 -6.38 3.20 0.51
N VAL A 76 -7.03 3.00 1.66
CA VAL A 76 -8.49 2.85 1.71
C VAL A 76 -9.19 4.15 1.33
N THR A 77 -8.67 5.31 1.73
CA THR A 77 -9.21 6.61 1.29
C THR A 77 -9.10 6.78 -0.22
N VAL A 78 -7.94 6.47 -0.82
CA VAL A 78 -7.76 6.53 -2.28
C VAL A 78 -8.67 5.53 -2.99
N ALA A 79 -8.81 4.30 -2.49
CA ALA A 79 -9.75 3.32 -3.04
C ALA A 79 -11.21 3.83 -3.00
N GLY A 80 -11.59 4.56 -1.94
CA GLY A 80 -12.89 5.22 -1.84
C GLY A 80 -13.09 6.31 -2.89
N ILE A 81 -12.05 7.12 -3.17
CA ILE A 81 -12.08 8.12 -4.24
C ILE A 81 -12.19 7.44 -5.62
N VAL A 82 -11.42 6.38 -5.86
CA VAL A 82 -11.48 5.60 -7.11
C VAL A 82 -12.87 5.00 -7.32
N ALA A 83 -13.50 4.48 -6.26
CA ALA A 83 -14.86 3.96 -6.31
C ALA A 83 -15.91 5.04 -6.58
N SER A 84 -15.77 6.24 -5.97
CA SER A 84 -16.71 7.34 -6.20
C SER A 84 -16.60 7.91 -7.61
N MET A 85 -15.39 8.00 -8.17
CA MET A 85 -15.18 8.41 -9.57
C MET A 85 -15.79 7.42 -10.57
N ALA A 86 -15.67 6.12 -10.29
CA ALA A 86 -16.30 5.10 -11.12
C ALA A 86 -17.83 5.18 -11.11
N ALA A 87 -18.43 5.53 -9.98
CA ALA A 87 -19.87 5.78 -9.89
C ALA A 87 -20.31 6.99 -10.73
N LEU A 88 -19.40 7.93 -11.02
CA LEU A 88 -19.64 9.07 -11.92
C LEU A 88 -19.34 8.75 -13.40
N GLY A 89 -18.99 7.51 -13.71
CA GLY A 89 -18.72 7.06 -15.08
C GLY A 89 -17.27 7.23 -15.55
N VAL A 90 -16.33 7.60 -14.67
CA VAL A 90 -14.90 7.66 -15.00
C VAL A 90 -14.34 6.25 -15.13
N ASN A 91 -13.60 5.97 -16.21
CA ASN A 91 -13.01 4.66 -16.42
C ASN A 91 -11.93 4.37 -15.36
N GLN A 92 -12.01 3.21 -14.69
CA GLN A 92 -11.04 2.80 -13.66
C GLN A 92 -9.74 2.25 -14.22
N ASP A 93 -9.68 2.02 -15.53
CA ASP A 93 -8.46 1.57 -16.17
C ASP A 93 -7.36 2.64 -16.08
N LEU A 94 -6.27 2.30 -15.39
CA LEU A 94 -5.10 3.17 -15.27
C LEU A 94 -4.45 3.43 -16.63
N GLY A 95 -4.60 2.51 -17.59
CA GLY A 95 -4.13 2.66 -18.97
C GLY A 95 -4.96 3.62 -19.82
N ALA A 96 -6.24 3.83 -19.47
CA ALA A 96 -7.12 4.77 -20.16
C ALA A 96 -6.80 6.25 -19.84
N GLY A 97 -5.99 6.50 -18.81
CA GLY A 97 -5.44 7.82 -18.50
C GLY A 97 -6.40 8.81 -17.81
N GLU A 98 -7.66 8.46 -17.55
CA GLU A 98 -8.66 9.38 -16.98
C GLU A 98 -8.62 9.44 -15.44
N ILE A 99 -8.50 8.29 -14.77
CA ILE A 99 -8.62 8.23 -13.30
C ILE A 99 -7.35 8.71 -12.59
N LEU A 100 -6.19 8.40 -13.16
CA LEU A 100 -4.91 8.65 -12.51
C LEU A 100 -4.63 10.15 -12.28
N PRO A 101 -4.78 11.06 -13.28
CA PRO A 101 -4.61 12.49 -13.05
C PRO A 101 -5.56 13.04 -11.99
N THR A 102 -6.79 12.54 -11.96
CA THR A 102 -7.83 12.96 -11.01
C THR A 102 -7.49 12.55 -9.58
N VAL A 103 -7.06 11.29 -9.39
CA VAL A 103 -6.61 10.80 -8.07
C VAL A 103 -5.34 11.54 -7.63
N MET A 104 -4.38 11.77 -8.53
CA MET A 104 -3.17 12.53 -8.21
C MET A 104 -3.49 13.98 -7.84
N ALA A 105 -4.43 14.63 -8.53
CA ALA A 105 -4.90 15.97 -8.19
C ALA A 105 -5.52 16.00 -6.78
N ALA A 106 -6.35 15.01 -6.43
CA ALA A 106 -6.92 14.90 -5.08
C ALA A 106 -5.82 14.74 -4.00
N VAL A 107 -4.79 13.94 -4.27
CA VAL A 107 -3.64 13.77 -3.36
C VAL A 107 -2.86 15.08 -3.20
N VAL A 108 -2.59 15.80 -4.29
CA VAL A 108 -1.91 17.11 -4.24
C VAL A 108 -2.73 18.13 -3.45
N ILE A 109 -4.05 18.20 -3.68
CA ILE A 109 -4.96 19.07 -2.93
C ILE A 109 -4.95 18.70 -1.45
N GLY A 110 -4.97 17.41 -1.11
CA GLY A 110 -4.81 16.92 0.25
C GLY A 110 -3.51 17.42 0.89
N GLY A 111 -2.38 17.29 0.18
CA GLY A 111 -1.09 17.81 0.65
C GLY A 111 -1.05 19.32 0.84
N ILE A 112 -1.73 20.09 -0.02
CA ILE A 112 -1.89 21.54 0.16
C ILE A 112 -2.68 21.84 1.43
N PHE A 113 -3.78 21.12 1.68
CA PHE A 113 -4.52 21.28 2.93
C PHE A 113 -3.68 20.90 4.15
N GLU A 114 -2.93 19.80 4.12
CA GLU A 114 -2.01 19.42 5.20
C GLU A 114 -0.97 20.50 5.47
N ALA A 115 -0.38 21.09 4.42
CA ALA A 115 0.57 22.19 4.55
C ALA A 115 -0.09 23.44 5.18
N LEU A 116 -1.30 23.80 4.75
CA LEU A 116 -2.07 24.91 5.33
C LEU A 116 -2.38 24.66 6.81
N LEU A 117 -2.84 23.46 7.17
CA LEU A 117 -3.08 23.07 8.56
C LEU A 117 -1.79 23.13 9.40
N GLY A 118 -0.65 22.78 8.81
CA GLY A 118 0.68 22.91 9.41
C GLY A 118 1.07 24.36 9.69
N VAL A 119 0.89 25.26 8.71
CA VAL A 119 1.16 26.71 8.86
C VAL A 119 0.26 27.33 9.93
N LEU A 120 -1.02 26.93 9.97
CA LEU A 120 -1.98 27.36 10.99
C LEU A 120 -1.74 26.70 12.36
N ARG A 121 -0.74 25.81 12.49
CA ARG A 121 -0.39 25.07 13.71
C ARG A 121 -1.55 24.24 14.28
N LEU A 122 -2.46 23.81 13.43
CA LEU A 122 -3.64 23.02 13.83
C LEU A 122 -3.30 21.57 14.15
N GLY A 123 -2.09 21.11 13.80
CA GLY A 123 -1.61 19.77 14.16
C GLY A 123 -1.60 19.49 15.67
N ARG A 124 -1.53 20.52 16.54
CA ARG A 124 -1.60 20.33 18.00
C ARG A 124 -2.93 19.72 18.44
N TYR A 125 -4.03 19.97 17.73
CA TYR A 125 -5.35 19.47 18.07
C TYR A 125 -5.53 17.97 17.78
N ILE A 126 -4.67 17.37 16.97
CA ILE A 126 -4.68 15.92 16.74
C ILE A 126 -4.46 15.15 18.06
N THR A 127 -3.77 15.75 19.02
CA THR A 127 -3.55 15.15 20.35
C THR A 127 -4.83 15.05 21.20
N LEU A 128 -5.92 15.73 20.81
CA LEU A 128 -7.22 15.65 21.48
C LEU A 128 -8.08 14.47 21.03
N VAL A 129 -7.69 13.77 19.95
CA VAL A 129 -8.45 12.61 19.45
C VAL A 129 -8.33 11.47 20.48
N PRO A 130 -9.44 10.97 21.03
CA PRO A 130 -9.40 9.89 22.02
C PRO A 130 -8.78 8.60 21.45
N TYR A 131 -8.06 7.87 22.29
CA TYR A 131 -7.46 6.59 21.91
C TYR A 131 -8.50 5.59 21.36
N SER A 132 -9.71 5.57 21.92
CA SER A 132 -10.81 4.72 21.44
C SER A 132 -11.20 5.00 19.99
N VAL A 133 -11.16 6.27 19.56
CA VAL A 133 -11.47 6.66 18.18
C VAL A 133 -10.36 6.21 17.24
N VAL A 134 -9.09 6.43 17.60
CA VAL A 134 -7.94 6.00 16.79
C VAL A 134 -7.93 4.47 16.66
N SER A 135 -8.11 3.75 17.78
CA SER A 135 -8.16 2.30 17.78
C SER A 135 -9.33 1.76 16.95
N GLY A 136 -10.54 2.33 17.10
CA GLY A 136 -11.70 1.93 16.30
C GLY A 136 -11.51 2.17 14.81
N PHE A 137 -10.96 3.34 14.44
CA PHE A 137 -10.64 3.69 13.06
C PHE A 137 -9.62 2.73 12.44
N MET A 138 -8.51 2.46 13.15
CA MET A 138 -7.47 1.53 12.68
C MET A 138 -8.01 0.10 12.51
N SER A 139 -8.80 -0.40 13.48
CA SER A 139 -9.44 -1.72 13.39
C SER A 139 -10.43 -1.80 12.22
N GLY A 140 -11.22 -0.73 12.00
CA GLY A 140 -12.14 -0.62 10.87
C GLY A 140 -11.41 -0.69 9.52
N ILE A 141 -10.31 0.04 9.37
CA ILE A 141 -9.47 -0.03 8.17
C ILE A 141 -8.87 -1.43 7.99
N GLY A 142 -8.40 -2.06 9.07
CA GLY A 142 -7.93 -3.43 9.02
C GLY A 142 -8.98 -4.40 8.48
N PHE A 143 -10.23 -4.26 8.94
CA PHE A 143 -11.36 -5.05 8.43
C PHE A 143 -11.67 -4.76 6.96
N ILE A 144 -11.67 -3.48 6.56
CA ILE A 144 -11.87 -3.09 5.14
C ILE A 144 -10.82 -3.74 4.25
N ILE A 145 -9.53 -3.65 4.63
CA ILE A 145 -8.43 -4.28 3.87
C ILE A 145 -8.63 -5.79 3.79
N LEU A 146 -8.95 -6.45 4.91
CA LEU A 146 -9.20 -7.89 4.91
C LEU A 146 -10.29 -8.28 3.90
N VAL A 147 -11.44 -7.60 3.90
CA VAL A 147 -12.54 -7.88 2.97
C VAL A 147 -12.11 -7.63 1.52
N LEU A 148 -11.43 -6.51 1.24
CA LEU A 148 -10.97 -6.18 -0.11
C LEU A 148 -9.90 -7.16 -0.64
N GLN A 149 -9.17 -7.85 0.24
CA GLN A 149 -8.18 -8.85 -0.16
C GLN A 149 -8.77 -10.25 -0.35
N LEU A 150 -10.01 -10.53 0.07
CA LEU A 150 -10.62 -11.85 -0.11
C LEU A 150 -10.77 -12.25 -1.58
N GLY A 151 -11.23 -11.33 -2.43
CA GLY A 151 -11.36 -11.54 -3.88
C GLY A 151 -10.02 -11.92 -4.53
N PRO A 152 -8.99 -11.04 -4.47
CA PRO A 152 -7.66 -11.33 -4.97
C PRO A 152 -7.05 -12.62 -4.41
N PHE A 153 -7.29 -12.92 -3.12
CA PHE A 153 -6.78 -14.15 -2.48
C PHE A 153 -7.32 -15.43 -3.13
N ILE A 154 -8.56 -15.41 -3.62
CA ILE A 154 -9.17 -16.54 -4.33
C ILE A 154 -9.12 -16.41 -5.87
N GLY A 155 -8.53 -15.31 -6.37
CA GLY A 155 -8.41 -14.99 -7.79
C GLY A 155 -9.68 -14.47 -8.46
N VAL A 156 -10.58 -13.86 -7.68
CA VAL A 156 -11.78 -13.16 -8.19
C VAL A 156 -11.52 -11.66 -8.21
N SER A 157 -11.69 -11.03 -9.38
CA SER A 157 -11.67 -9.58 -9.50
C SER A 157 -12.92 -8.96 -8.89
N THR A 158 -12.76 -8.14 -7.87
CA THR A 158 -13.85 -7.47 -7.16
C THR A 158 -13.90 -5.97 -7.49
N THR A 159 -15.10 -5.42 -7.62
CA THR A 159 -15.33 -3.98 -7.87
C THR A 159 -16.30 -3.40 -6.85
N GLY A 160 -16.36 -2.05 -6.74
CA GLY A 160 -17.38 -1.38 -5.93
C GLY A 160 -17.12 -1.33 -4.41
N GLY A 161 -15.85 -1.28 -3.99
CA GLY A 161 -15.49 -1.16 -2.56
C GLY A 161 -15.90 -2.38 -1.74
N VAL A 162 -16.11 -2.23 -0.43
CA VAL A 162 -16.40 -3.35 0.50
C VAL A 162 -17.70 -4.07 0.15
N VAL A 163 -18.79 -3.30 -0.03
CA VAL A 163 -20.12 -3.88 -0.30
C VAL A 163 -20.15 -4.56 -1.66
N GLY A 164 -19.62 -3.90 -2.70
CA GLY A 164 -19.51 -4.49 -4.04
C GLY A 164 -18.66 -5.75 -4.04
N SER A 165 -17.50 -5.73 -3.37
CA SER A 165 -16.62 -6.90 -3.27
C SER A 165 -17.30 -8.10 -2.63
N LEU A 166 -18.08 -7.89 -1.55
CA LEU A 166 -18.84 -8.96 -0.91
C LEU A 166 -19.94 -9.51 -1.83
N GLN A 167 -20.66 -8.63 -2.54
CA GLN A 167 -21.68 -9.05 -3.50
C GLN A 167 -21.07 -9.86 -4.65
N THR A 168 -19.94 -9.43 -5.21
CA THR A 168 -19.24 -10.18 -6.26
C THR A 168 -18.81 -11.55 -5.76
N LEU A 169 -18.28 -11.65 -4.53
CA LEU A 169 -17.82 -12.92 -3.95
C LEU A 169 -18.96 -13.91 -3.72
N ILE A 170 -20.14 -13.43 -3.30
CA ILE A 170 -21.33 -14.25 -3.10
C ILE A 170 -21.88 -14.74 -4.45
N ASN A 171 -21.91 -13.87 -5.46
CA ASN A 171 -22.54 -14.14 -6.75
C ASN A 171 -21.64 -14.92 -7.73
N ASN A 172 -20.32 -14.80 -7.60
CA ASN A 172 -19.34 -15.46 -8.45
C ASN A 172 -18.35 -16.28 -7.60
N PRO A 173 -18.68 -17.51 -7.20
CA PRO A 173 -17.80 -18.38 -6.43
C PRO A 173 -16.65 -18.98 -7.27
N GLY A 174 -16.26 -18.33 -8.37
CA GLY A 174 -15.21 -18.80 -9.27
C GLY A 174 -13.86 -18.82 -8.56
N LEU A 175 -13.49 -19.99 -8.03
CA LEU A 175 -12.20 -20.19 -7.38
C LEU A 175 -11.12 -20.39 -8.42
N ASN A 176 -10.05 -19.60 -8.34
CA ASN A 176 -8.83 -19.84 -9.09
C ASN A 176 -7.82 -20.57 -8.18
N PRO A 177 -7.57 -21.87 -8.40
CA PRO A 177 -6.69 -22.65 -7.53
C PRO A 177 -5.25 -22.13 -7.51
N ALA A 178 -4.77 -21.51 -8.61
CA ALA A 178 -3.44 -20.96 -8.68
C ALA A 178 -3.30 -19.72 -7.78
N ALA A 179 -4.28 -18.80 -7.83
CA ALA A 179 -4.30 -17.62 -6.96
C ALA A 179 -4.39 -18.02 -5.47
N LEU A 180 -5.27 -18.97 -5.16
CA LEU A 180 -5.39 -19.51 -3.81
C LEU A 180 -4.09 -20.16 -3.32
N ALA A 181 -3.43 -20.96 -4.17
CA ALA A 181 -2.15 -21.57 -3.84
C ALA A 181 -1.08 -20.51 -3.56
N VAL A 182 -0.96 -19.49 -4.40
CA VAL A 182 -0.03 -18.36 -4.19
C VAL A 182 -0.35 -17.61 -2.89
N GLY A 183 -1.62 -17.35 -2.61
CA GLY A 183 -2.06 -16.72 -1.37
C GLY A 183 -1.69 -17.54 -0.13
N VAL A 184 -2.00 -18.85 -0.13
CA VAL A 184 -1.67 -19.76 0.96
C VAL A 184 -0.16 -19.88 1.16
N MET A 185 0.63 -19.99 0.08
CA MET A 185 2.09 -20.00 0.15
C MET A 185 2.64 -18.70 0.74
N THR A 186 2.07 -17.55 0.36
CA THR A 186 2.44 -16.24 0.91
C THR A 186 2.18 -16.18 2.41
N LEU A 187 0.99 -16.59 2.87
CA LEU A 187 0.66 -16.66 4.29
C LEU A 187 1.57 -17.65 5.04
N ALA A 188 1.86 -18.81 4.44
CA ALA A 188 2.77 -19.80 5.01
C ALA A 188 4.17 -19.21 5.22
N VAL A 189 4.74 -18.52 4.23
CA VAL A 189 6.03 -17.84 4.40
C VAL A 189 5.93 -16.76 5.48
N VAL A 190 4.87 -15.93 5.47
CA VAL A 190 4.73 -14.82 6.43
C VAL A 190 4.64 -15.30 7.89
N PHE A 191 3.89 -16.38 8.15
CA PHE A 191 3.60 -16.87 9.50
C PHE A 191 4.54 -17.98 9.98
N LEU A 192 5.03 -18.85 9.09
CA LEU A 192 5.86 -20.01 9.46
C LEU A 192 7.37 -19.73 9.38
N THR A 193 7.79 -18.58 8.86
CA THR A 193 9.22 -18.21 8.88
C THR A 193 9.75 -18.17 10.32
N PRO A 194 10.83 -18.89 10.64
CA PRO A 194 11.34 -18.99 12.00
C PRO A 194 11.85 -17.63 12.50
N LEU A 195 11.72 -17.41 13.82
CA LEU A 195 12.13 -16.15 14.47
C LEU A 195 13.58 -15.77 14.18
N ARG A 196 14.47 -16.76 14.01
CA ARG A 196 15.88 -16.56 13.70
C ARG A 196 16.11 -15.82 12.38
N ILE A 197 15.20 -15.97 11.42
CA ILE A 197 15.30 -15.31 10.10
C ILE A 197 14.54 -13.97 10.14
N ARG A 198 13.34 -13.95 10.75
CA ARG A 198 12.48 -12.76 10.81
C ARG A 198 13.10 -11.56 11.55
N GLN A 199 14.09 -11.79 12.41
CA GLN A 199 14.84 -10.72 13.08
C GLN A 199 15.77 -9.92 12.13
N TRP A 200 16.17 -10.51 10.98
CA TRP A 200 17.08 -9.88 10.03
C TRP A 200 16.35 -9.37 8.78
N ILE A 201 15.37 -10.13 8.30
CA ILE A 201 14.66 -9.83 7.06
C ILE A 201 13.16 -9.81 7.34
N PRO A 202 12.45 -8.75 6.92
CA PRO A 202 10.99 -8.70 7.03
C PRO A 202 10.34 -9.86 6.29
N THR A 203 9.44 -10.58 6.97
CA THR A 203 8.75 -11.73 6.36
C THR A 203 7.92 -11.39 5.11
N PRO A 204 7.28 -10.21 4.99
CA PRO A 204 6.60 -9.85 3.74
C PRO A 204 7.56 -9.75 2.55
N LEU A 205 8.79 -9.29 2.78
CA LEU A 205 9.81 -9.24 1.72
C LEU A 205 10.28 -10.65 1.34
N LEU A 206 10.48 -11.54 2.32
CA LEU A 206 10.81 -12.94 2.05
C LEU A 206 9.70 -13.63 1.23
N ALA A 207 8.43 -13.39 1.58
CA ALA A 207 7.32 -13.91 0.82
C ALA A 207 7.35 -13.42 -0.63
N LEU A 208 7.60 -12.13 -0.85
CA LEU A 208 7.75 -11.58 -2.20
C LEU A 208 8.93 -12.21 -2.96
N LEU A 209 10.11 -12.33 -2.34
CA LEU A 209 11.30 -12.89 -2.99
C LEU A 209 11.21 -14.39 -3.28
N ILE A 210 10.46 -15.15 -2.48
CA ILE A 210 10.34 -16.62 -2.61
C ILE A 210 9.14 -17.00 -3.48
N VAL A 211 7.97 -16.40 -3.21
CA VAL A 211 6.70 -16.81 -3.84
C VAL A 211 6.61 -16.30 -5.27
N THR A 212 7.15 -15.13 -5.59
CA THR A 212 7.15 -14.62 -6.98
C THR A 212 7.84 -15.57 -7.97
N PRO A 213 9.11 -16.00 -7.80
CA PRO A 213 9.73 -16.94 -8.73
C PRO A 213 9.05 -18.31 -8.71
N LEU A 214 8.61 -18.79 -7.53
CA LEU A 214 7.90 -20.04 -7.41
C LEU A 214 6.56 -20.03 -8.18
N SER A 215 5.85 -18.90 -8.16
CA SER A 215 4.61 -18.72 -8.90
C SER A 215 4.82 -18.77 -10.42
N VAL A 216 5.94 -18.26 -10.92
CA VAL A 216 6.29 -18.33 -12.34
C VAL A 216 6.59 -19.77 -12.76
N VAL A 217 7.34 -20.52 -11.94
CA VAL A 217 7.69 -21.92 -12.26
C VAL A 217 6.49 -22.87 -12.16
N LEU A 218 5.64 -22.70 -11.14
CA LEU A 218 4.48 -23.58 -10.92
C LEU A 218 3.26 -23.22 -11.76
N PHE A 219 3.09 -21.93 -12.09
CA PHE A 219 1.89 -21.39 -12.72
C PHE A 219 2.26 -20.39 -13.82
N ASN A 220 3.04 -20.83 -14.81
CA ASN A 220 3.41 -20.02 -15.98
C ASN A 220 2.25 -19.76 -16.97
N ASP A 221 1.01 -19.91 -16.54
CA ASP A 221 -0.20 -19.73 -17.37
C ASP A 221 -0.87 -18.39 -17.05
N ASP A 222 -1.75 -17.90 -17.94
CA ASP A 222 -2.58 -16.68 -17.78
C ASP A 222 -3.59 -16.70 -16.61
N ARG A 223 -3.50 -17.71 -15.75
CA ARG A 223 -4.32 -17.86 -14.56
C ARG A 223 -3.96 -16.86 -13.47
N LEU A 224 -2.75 -16.31 -13.46
CA LEU A 224 -2.33 -15.33 -12.45
C LEU A 224 -2.24 -13.93 -13.05
N GLN A 225 -2.89 -12.97 -12.38
CA GLN A 225 -2.74 -11.54 -12.67
C GLN A 225 -1.36 -11.06 -12.23
N ALA A 226 -0.60 -10.47 -13.16
CA ALA A 226 0.67 -9.84 -12.88
C ALA A 226 0.48 -8.40 -12.36
N LEU A 227 1.39 -7.94 -11.50
CA LEU A 227 1.38 -6.60 -10.92
C LEU A 227 2.24 -5.59 -11.72
N GLY A 228 2.90 -6.02 -12.81
CA GLY A 228 3.80 -5.21 -13.62
C GLY A 228 3.08 -4.36 -14.69
N LEU A 229 3.78 -3.35 -15.21
CA LEU A 229 3.31 -2.51 -16.32
C LEU A 229 3.21 -3.27 -17.65
N GLU A 230 4.11 -4.25 -17.85
CA GLU A 230 4.08 -5.17 -18.98
C GLU A 230 3.77 -6.58 -18.46
N PRO A 231 2.88 -7.32 -19.14
CA PRO A 231 2.71 -8.74 -18.85
C PRO A 231 4.07 -9.44 -19.05
N ILE A 232 4.43 -10.32 -18.11
CA ILE A 232 5.60 -11.18 -18.29
C ILE A 232 5.35 -11.97 -19.58
N ASN A 233 6.26 -11.87 -20.54
CA ASN A 233 6.20 -12.70 -21.76
C ASN A 233 6.32 -14.16 -21.30
N ARG A 234 5.18 -14.84 -21.22
CA ARG A 234 5.04 -16.23 -20.77
C ARG A 234 5.24 -17.20 -21.92
#